data_AF-A0A5J4FCV6-F1
#
_entry.id   AF-A0A5J4FCV6-F1
#
_cell.length_a   1.000
_cell.length_b   1.000
_cell.length_c   1.000
_cell.angle_alpha   90.00
_cell.angle_beta   90.00
_cell.angle_gamma   90.00
#
_symmetry.space_group_name_H-M   'P 1'
#
loop_
_entity.id
_entity.type
_entity.pdbx_description
1 polymer ?
#
loop_
_entity_poly.entity_id
_entity_poly.type
_entity_poly.pdbx_seq_one_letter_code
_entity_poly.pdbx_strand_id
1 'polypeptide(L)'
;MSETWLRSLKQKLTDIYVQKEAQEWVDLNVSTAGLLNITIVSDKFENLSTTQRREAVKNDIEQQHKFLGFISLYTIQEAASLDLKAPQLLDEKSIHTWQDLALWSANPQNQSPSSPELCLPRTVTFYSFKGGVGRTTALIHVAWILAMRGRKVVAVDLDLEAPGLSTAFPLNPSPKYGIVDYFYEKSYLPEGVEAKINITKIFGEVNIPDATGRLFIVPAGYLSLDYITKVDDLRATTILDNGETLWSNFSREIQNQLKPDLILVDSCTGINEWGALSLLQAANEAIIFLFPNEQNQKGIELLLQSLTSFGRLSLNFVFSPVPDLSDTGITKVTHAWQILQKDIDKNIDIDETTDHDLDIDSEDYLIIPYIPLIALADRYPVTGLLDYYTPIANLIDEDTNFQ
;
A
#
# COMPACT_ATOMS: atom_id res chain seq x y z
N MET A 1 9.20 -15.32 13.62
CA MET A 1 8.75 -16.47 14.44
C MET A 1 7.23 -16.73 14.40
N SER A 2 6.36 -15.72 14.17
CA SER A 2 4.90 -15.89 14.16
C SER A 2 4.34 -16.53 12.89
N GLU A 3 4.93 -16.29 11.72
CA GLU A 3 4.34 -16.78 10.45
C GLU A 3 4.53 -18.28 10.24
N THR A 4 5.71 -18.79 10.60
CA THR A 4 6.11 -20.19 10.39
C THR A 4 5.32 -21.17 11.24
N TRP A 5 4.92 -20.79 12.46
CA TRP A 5 4.14 -21.71 13.31
C TRP A 5 2.69 -21.84 12.86
N LEU A 6 2.03 -20.76 12.38
CA LEU A 6 0.65 -20.85 11.89
C LEU A 6 0.57 -21.73 10.64
N ARG A 7 1.51 -21.55 9.71
CA ARG A 7 1.66 -22.43 8.54
C ARG A 7 1.93 -23.88 8.96
N SER A 8 2.84 -24.10 9.90
CA SER A 8 3.14 -25.43 10.44
C SER A 8 1.94 -26.09 11.14
N LEU A 9 1.19 -25.33 11.93
CA LEU A 9 0.00 -25.82 12.61
C LEU A 9 -1.11 -26.15 11.61
N LYS A 10 -1.34 -25.29 10.60
CA LYS A 10 -2.30 -25.56 9.53
C LYS A 10 -1.94 -26.84 8.80
N GLN A 11 -0.66 -27.02 8.44
CA GLN A 11 -0.16 -28.24 7.80
C GLN A 11 -0.40 -29.47 8.70
N LYS A 12 0.04 -29.42 9.95
CA LYS A 12 -0.13 -30.53 10.91
C LYS A 12 -1.60 -30.94 11.06
N LEU A 13 -2.50 -29.98 11.24
CA LEU A 13 -3.93 -30.27 11.38
C LEU A 13 -4.52 -30.80 10.07
N THR A 14 -4.06 -30.29 8.93
CA THR A 14 -4.46 -30.81 7.61
C THR A 14 -4.04 -32.27 7.47
N ASP A 15 -2.78 -32.61 7.78
CA ASP A 15 -2.26 -33.98 7.71
C ASP A 15 -3.01 -34.95 8.63
N ILE A 16 -3.49 -34.46 9.79
CA ILE A 16 -4.25 -35.26 10.74
C ILE A 16 -5.71 -35.42 10.31
N TYR A 17 -6.38 -34.35 9.89
CA TYR A 17 -7.85 -34.34 9.77
C TYR A 17 -8.38 -34.37 8.32
N VAL A 18 -7.55 -34.08 7.33
CA VAL A 18 -7.95 -34.05 5.91
C VAL A 18 -7.42 -35.30 5.20
N GLN A 19 -8.33 -36.16 4.74
CA GLN A 19 -8.07 -37.31 3.88
C GLN A 19 -8.73 -37.15 2.51
N LYS A 20 -9.88 -36.47 2.46
CA LYS A 20 -10.65 -36.18 1.25
C LYS A 20 -10.59 -34.67 0.97
N GLU A 21 -9.53 -34.22 0.31
CA GLU A 21 -9.25 -32.80 0.06
C GLU A 21 -10.40 -32.01 -0.62
N ALA A 22 -11.30 -32.69 -1.33
CA ALA A 22 -12.46 -32.06 -1.97
C ALA A 22 -13.62 -31.71 -1.01
N GLN A 23 -13.64 -32.27 0.21
CA GLN A 23 -14.77 -32.17 1.15
C GLN A 23 -14.34 -31.86 2.58
N GLU A 24 -13.15 -32.28 2.96
CA GLU A 24 -12.54 -32.04 4.26
C GLU A 24 -11.52 -30.91 4.16
N TRP A 25 -11.46 -30.08 5.19
CA TRP A 25 -10.59 -28.92 5.19
C TRP A 25 -10.36 -28.41 6.61
N VAL A 26 -9.26 -27.68 6.76
CA VAL A 26 -8.88 -26.98 7.99
C VAL A 26 -8.71 -25.50 7.68
N ASP A 27 -9.37 -24.68 8.49
CA ASP A 27 -9.18 -23.24 8.50
C ASP A 27 -8.67 -22.79 9.86
N LEU A 28 -7.65 -21.93 9.82
CA LEU A 28 -7.09 -21.25 10.97
C LEU A 28 -7.20 -19.75 10.72
N ASN A 29 -7.73 -19.02 11.69
CA ASN A 29 -7.87 -17.57 11.57
C ASN A 29 -7.58 -16.90 12.92
N VAL A 30 -6.58 -16.03 12.96
CA VAL A 30 -6.28 -15.17 14.10
C VAL A 30 -7.17 -13.93 14.02
N SER A 31 -8.04 -13.79 15.03
CA SER A 31 -8.92 -12.62 15.14
C SER A 31 -8.15 -11.38 15.60
N THR A 32 -8.77 -10.21 15.45
CA THR A 32 -8.25 -8.92 15.97
C THR A 32 -8.07 -8.90 17.49
N ALA A 33 -8.73 -9.81 18.23
CA ALA A 33 -8.53 -10.01 19.66
C ALA A 33 -7.28 -10.88 19.99
N GLY A 34 -6.52 -11.32 18.98
CA GLY A 34 -5.37 -12.21 19.14
C GLY A 34 -5.74 -13.67 19.43
N LEU A 35 -7.02 -14.04 19.29
CA LEU A 35 -7.49 -15.40 19.51
C LEU A 35 -7.40 -16.23 18.22
N LEU A 36 -6.85 -17.44 18.32
CA LEU A 36 -6.82 -18.41 17.23
C LEU A 36 -8.18 -19.11 17.12
N ASN A 37 -8.92 -18.82 16.05
CA ASN A 37 -10.13 -19.54 15.67
C ASN A 37 -9.77 -20.70 14.75
N ILE A 38 -10.42 -21.85 14.97
CA ILE A 38 -10.14 -23.09 14.27
C ILE A 38 -11.45 -23.67 13.78
N THR A 39 -11.52 -23.94 12.48
CA THR A 39 -12.61 -24.68 11.87
C THR A 39 -12.04 -25.93 11.20
N ILE A 40 -12.57 -27.10 11.56
CA ILE A 40 -12.17 -28.38 10.94
C ILE A 40 -13.43 -29.08 10.47
N VAL A 41 -13.45 -29.43 9.18
CA VAL A 41 -14.46 -30.31 8.58
C VAL A 41 -13.78 -31.63 8.26
N SER A 42 -14.20 -32.71 8.93
CA SER A 42 -13.59 -34.04 8.80
C SER A 42 -14.57 -35.16 9.18
N ASP A 43 -14.54 -36.25 8.43
CA ASP A 43 -15.26 -37.49 8.77
C ASP A 43 -14.67 -38.17 10.01
N LYS A 44 -13.45 -37.82 10.44
CA LYS A 44 -12.88 -38.33 11.71
C LYS A 44 -13.71 -37.95 12.94
N PHE A 45 -14.60 -36.98 12.80
CA PHE A 45 -15.53 -36.58 13.86
C PHE A 45 -16.84 -37.37 13.87
N GLU A 46 -17.04 -38.26 12.89
CA GLU A 46 -18.19 -39.14 12.85
C GLU A 46 -18.22 -40.04 14.09
N ASN A 47 -19.40 -40.18 14.70
CA ASN A 47 -19.62 -40.92 15.95
C ASN A 47 -18.92 -40.36 17.20
N LEU A 48 -18.23 -39.20 17.13
CA LEU A 48 -17.69 -38.51 18.29
C LEU A 48 -18.66 -37.45 18.82
N SER A 49 -18.83 -37.40 20.13
CA SER A 49 -19.53 -36.30 20.80
C SER A 49 -18.75 -34.99 20.71
N THR A 50 -19.43 -33.84 20.87
CA THR A 50 -18.79 -32.51 20.84
C THR A 50 -17.63 -32.39 21.83
N THR A 51 -17.72 -33.01 23.01
CA THR A 51 -16.65 -33.01 24.02
C THR A 51 -15.44 -33.81 23.55
N GLN A 52 -15.65 -35.00 23.01
CA GLN A 52 -14.57 -35.86 22.49
C GLN A 52 -13.84 -35.22 21.30
N ARG A 53 -14.59 -34.59 20.38
CA ARG A 53 -14.00 -33.84 19.26
C ARG A 53 -13.08 -32.72 19.77
N ARG A 54 -13.55 -31.94 20.77
CA ARG A 54 -12.76 -30.86 21.36
C ARG A 54 -11.51 -31.37 22.07
N GLU A 55 -11.60 -32.45 22.83
CA GLU A 55 -10.44 -33.04 23.52
C GLU A 55 -9.37 -33.54 22.52
N ALA A 56 -9.79 -34.20 21.43
CA ALA A 56 -8.88 -34.66 20.39
C ALA A 56 -8.08 -33.50 19.78
N VAL A 57 -8.79 -32.47 19.32
CA VAL A 57 -8.17 -31.29 18.69
C VAL A 57 -7.33 -30.48 19.70
N LYS A 58 -7.80 -30.36 20.95
CA LYS A 58 -7.07 -29.63 22.00
C LYS A 58 -5.72 -30.28 22.31
N ASN A 59 -5.64 -31.61 22.38
CA ASN A 59 -4.37 -32.33 22.55
C ASN A 59 -3.38 -32.05 21.42
N ASP A 60 -3.87 -31.86 20.19
CA ASP A 60 -3.03 -31.55 19.03
C ASP A 60 -2.49 -30.11 19.05
N ILE A 61 -3.15 -29.18 19.76
CA ILE A 61 -2.83 -27.74 19.82
C ILE A 61 -2.09 -27.34 21.10
N GLU A 62 -2.37 -27.97 22.25
CA GLU A 62 -1.87 -27.55 23.58
C GLU A 62 -0.35 -27.51 23.71
N GLN A 63 0.39 -28.15 22.80
CA GLN A 63 1.85 -28.04 22.77
C GLN A 63 2.36 -26.70 22.21
N GLN A 64 1.52 -25.86 21.59
CA GLN A 64 1.99 -24.70 20.81
C GLN A 64 1.28 -23.36 21.05
N HIS A 65 0.07 -23.29 21.64
CA HIS A 65 -0.62 -21.98 21.82
C HIS A 65 -1.48 -21.87 23.09
N LYS A 66 -1.46 -20.69 23.75
CA LYS A 66 -2.18 -20.42 25.01
C LYS A 66 -3.52 -19.68 24.85
N PHE A 67 -3.79 -19.08 23.69
CA PHE A 67 -4.99 -18.26 23.47
C PHE A 67 -5.84 -18.81 22.33
N LEU A 68 -6.79 -19.68 22.67
CA LEU A 68 -7.75 -20.29 21.75
C LEU A 68 -9.05 -19.47 21.73
N GLY A 69 -9.55 -19.23 20.53
CA GLY A 69 -10.87 -18.64 20.28
C GLY A 69 -11.93 -19.71 20.06
N PHE A 70 -12.72 -19.55 19.00
CA PHE A 70 -13.73 -20.54 18.62
C PHE A 70 -13.09 -21.79 18.03
N ILE A 71 -13.60 -22.95 18.45
CA ILE A 71 -13.25 -24.26 17.89
C ILE A 71 -14.54 -24.87 17.35
N SER A 72 -14.65 -24.89 16.02
CA SER A 72 -15.82 -25.34 15.27
C SER A 72 -15.47 -26.62 14.52
N LEU A 73 -16.06 -27.74 14.95
CA LEU A 73 -15.67 -29.09 14.49
C LEU A 73 -16.89 -29.79 13.91
N TYR A 74 -16.89 -29.99 12.59
CA TYR A 74 -18.03 -30.51 11.85
C TYR A 74 -17.68 -31.81 11.12
N THR A 75 -18.63 -32.72 11.04
CA THR A 75 -18.58 -33.78 10.02
C THR A 75 -18.87 -33.18 8.64
N ILE A 76 -18.56 -33.92 7.57
CA ILE A 76 -18.89 -33.48 6.20
C ILE A 76 -20.40 -33.25 6.04
N GLN A 77 -21.24 -34.10 6.66
CA GLN A 77 -22.70 -33.97 6.60
C GLN A 77 -23.21 -32.72 7.35
N GLU A 78 -22.67 -32.45 8.54
CA GLU A 78 -23.02 -31.25 9.31
C GLU A 78 -22.62 -29.98 8.55
N ALA A 79 -21.41 -29.97 7.97
CA ALA A 79 -20.94 -28.86 7.15
C ALA A 79 -21.83 -28.62 5.92
N ALA A 80 -22.20 -29.70 5.22
CA ALA A 80 -23.11 -29.62 4.07
C ALA A 80 -24.50 -29.10 4.45
N SER A 81 -25.03 -29.48 5.61
CA SER A 81 -26.35 -28.98 6.08
C SER A 81 -26.35 -27.49 6.41
N LEU A 82 -25.18 -26.94 6.74
CA LEU A 82 -24.96 -25.53 7.08
C LEU A 82 -24.46 -24.71 5.88
N ASP A 83 -24.34 -25.34 4.69
CA ASP A 83 -23.72 -24.77 3.49
C ASP A 83 -22.31 -24.19 3.76
N LEU A 84 -21.55 -24.83 4.66
CA LEU A 84 -20.18 -24.46 4.96
C LEU A 84 -19.26 -24.88 3.81
N LYS A 85 -18.44 -23.94 3.34
CA LYS A 85 -17.43 -24.16 2.30
C LYS A 85 -16.06 -23.86 2.85
N ALA A 86 -15.05 -24.54 2.31
CA ALA A 86 -13.67 -24.22 2.59
C ALA A 86 -13.43 -22.74 2.25
N PRO A 87 -12.79 -21.96 3.14
CA PRO A 87 -12.44 -20.59 2.82
C PRO A 87 -11.49 -20.59 1.62
N GLN A 88 -11.74 -19.66 0.70
CA GLN A 88 -10.80 -19.42 -0.39
C GLN A 88 -9.54 -18.79 0.20
N LEU A 89 -8.37 -19.20 -0.31
CA LEU A 89 -7.15 -18.47 -0.03
C LEU A 89 -7.36 -17.03 -0.49
N LEU A 90 -6.93 -16.09 0.34
CA LEU A 90 -6.99 -14.69 -0.03
C LEU A 90 -6.00 -14.49 -1.19
N ASP A 91 -6.47 -13.83 -2.25
CA ASP A 91 -5.63 -13.31 -3.31
C ASP A 91 -5.21 -11.89 -2.90
N GLU A 92 -3.94 -11.54 -3.09
CA GLU A 92 -3.45 -10.18 -2.87
C GLU A 92 -4.23 -9.14 -3.66
N LYS A 93 -4.80 -9.53 -4.82
CA LYS A 93 -5.66 -8.65 -5.63
C LYS A 93 -6.95 -8.23 -4.91
N SER A 94 -7.33 -8.92 -3.84
CA SER A 94 -8.50 -8.61 -2.99
C SER A 94 -8.19 -7.65 -1.83
N ILE A 95 -6.92 -7.27 -1.63
CA ILE A 95 -6.51 -6.40 -0.54
C ILE A 95 -6.67 -4.94 -0.97
N HIS A 96 -7.70 -4.27 -0.43
CA HIS A 96 -8.06 -2.90 -0.83
C HIS A 96 -8.06 -1.91 0.32
N THR A 97 -8.22 -2.38 1.55
CA THR A 97 -8.30 -1.56 2.76
C THR A 97 -7.20 -1.91 3.76
N TRP A 98 -6.98 -1.01 4.73
CA TRP A 98 -6.11 -1.30 5.87
C TRP A 98 -6.57 -2.49 6.70
N GLN A 99 -7.89 -2.73 6.77
CA GLN A 99 -8.42 -3.89 7.46
C GLN A 99 -8.03 -5.18 6.74
N ASP A 100 -8.18 -5.22 5.42
CA ASP A 100 -7.80 -6.38 4.62
C ASP A 100 -6.31 -6.68 4.79
N LEU A 101 -5.47 -5.64 4.72
CA LEU A 101 -4.02 -5.75 4.90
C LEU A 101 -3.64 -6.23 6.31
N ALA A 102 -4.30 -5.73 7.35
CA ALA A 102 -4.05 -6.16 8.72
C ALA A 102 -4.44 -7.63 8.93
N LEU A 103 -5.58 -8.05 8.37
CA LEU A 103 -6.02 -9.45 8.42
C LEU A 103 -5.11 -10.37 7.60
N TRP A 104 -4.63 -9.89 6.45
CA TRP A 104 -3.64 -10.56 5.60
C TRP A 104 -2.35 -10.83 6.37
N SER A 105 -1.77 -9.79 6.97
CA SER A 105 -0.55 -9.88 7.79
C SER A 105 -0.72 -10.80 9.01
N ALA A 106 -1.88 -10.77 9.66
CA ALA A 106 -2.15 -11.63 10.81
C ALA A 106 -2.37 -13.12 10.45
N ASN A 107 -2.62 -13.44 9.17
CA ASN A 107 -3.00 -14.78 8.71
C ASN A 107 -2.17 -15.30 7.53
N PRO A 108 -0.85 -15.45 7.68
CA PRO A 108 0.08 -15.86 6.62
C PRO A 108 -0.17 -17.26 6.05
N GLN A 109 -0.91 -18.10 6.76
CA GLN A 109 -1.35 -19.44 6.35
C GLN A 109 -2.54 -19.43 5.38
N ASN A 110 -3.20 -18.28 5.22
CA ASN A 110 -4.34 -18.09 4.32
C ASN A 110 -3.98 -17.28 3.07
N GLN A 111 -2.71 -16.89 2.95
CA GLN A 111 -2.16 -16.16 1.81
C GLN A 111 -1.87 -17.12 0.65
N SER A 112 -2.18 -16.68 -0.56
CA SER A 112 -1.70 -17.34 -1.78
C SER A 112 -0.26 -16.94 -2.06
N PRO A 113 0.59 -17.82 -2.62
CA PRO A 113 1.92 -17.43 -3.08
C PRO A 113 1.79 -16.34 -4.14
N SER A 114 2.49 -15.24 -3.95
CA SER A 114 2.49 -14.12 -4.89
C SER A 114 3.79 -13.99 -5.63
N SER A 115 3.66 -13.41 -6.82
CA SER A 115 4.78 -12.93 -7.62
C SER A 115 4.51 -11.46 -7.93
N PRO A 116 5.48 -10.56 -7.73
CA PRO A 116 5.31 -9.16 -8.11
C PRO A 116 5.06 -9.06 -9.62
N GLU A 117 3.80 -8.84 -10.01
CA GLU A 117 3.44 -8.54 -11.40
C GLU A 117 3.77 -7.07 -11.67
N LEU A 118 4.64 -6.82 -12.65
CA LEU A 118 4.89 -5.49 -13.18
C LEU A 118 3.62 -4.98 -13.88
N CYS A 119 2.85 -4.13 -13.21
CA CYS A 119 1.73 -3.43 -13.83
C CYS A 119 2.24 -2.15 -14.53
N LEU A 120 1.93 -2.02 -15.81
CA LEU A 120 2.17 -0.79 -16.56
C LEU A 120 0.93 0.11 -16.52
N PRO A 121 1.09 1.43 -16.31
CA PRO A 121 2.35 2.15 -16.08
C PRO A 121 2.88 1.96 -14.65
N ARG A 122 4.20 1.99 -14.50
CA ARG A 122 4.86 1.97 -13.18
C ARG A 122 4.37 3.17 -12.36
N THR A 123 3.88 2.91 -11.16
CA THR A 123 3.33 3.91 -10.25
C THR A 123 4.15 3.99 -8.97
N VAL A 124 4.65 5.18 -8.65
CA VAL A 124 5.43 5.47 -7.44
C VAL A 124 4.62 6.37 -6.53
N THR A 125 4.25 5.86 -5.36
CA THR A 125 3.44 6.59 -4.37
C THR A 125 4.33 7.24 -3.34
N PHE A 126 4.18 8.55 -3.18
CA PHE A 126 4.77 9.31 -2.10
C PHE A 126 3.80 9.21 -0.93
N TYR A 127 4.25 8.68 0.22
CA TYR A 127 3.40 8.44 1.39
C TYR A 127 4.04 8.96 2.67
N SER A 128 3.23 9.30 3.67
CA SER A 128 3.71 9.56 5.03
C SER A 128 2.64 9.28 6.08
N PHE A 129 3.07 8.85 7.28
CA PHE A 129 2.15 8.68 8.40
C PHE A 129 1.70 10.00 9.01
N LYS A 130 2.60 10.99 9.08
CA LYS A 130 2.28 12.36 9.52
C LYS A 130 2.41 13.35 8.38
N GLY A 131 1.56 14.38 8.41
CA GLY A 131 1.66 15.54 7.53
C GLY A 131 2.83 16.45 7.89
N GLY A 132 3.12 17.40 7.00
CA GLY A 132 4.18 18.40 7.21
C GLY A 132 5.61 17.90 6.98
N VAL A 133 5.77 16.70 6.41
CA VAL A 133 7.09 16.11 6.11
C VAL A 133 7.66 16.50 4.73
N GLY A 134 6.97 17.36 3.98
CA GLY A 134 7.42 17.85 2.67
C GLY A 134 7.16 16.90 1.49
N ARG A 135 6.27 15.92 1.65
CA ARG A 135 5.91 14.91 0.65
C ARG A 135 5.46 15.50 -0.69
N THR A 136 4.40 16.30 -0.70
CA THR A 136 3.88 16.98 -1.91
C THR A 136 4.96 17.84 -2.57
N THR A 137 5.72 18.58 -1.76
CA THR A 137 6.84 19.39 -2.24
C THR A 137 7.90 18.54 -2.93
N ALA A 138 8.27 17.39 -2.36
CA ALA A 138 9.24 16.48 -2.97
C ALA A 138 8.72 15.94 -4.30
N LEU A 139 7.46 15.49 -4.34
CA LEU A 139 6.84 14.97 -5.56
C LEU A 139 6.86 16.03 -6.68
N ILE A 140 6.54 17.29 -6.38
CA ILE A 140 6.59 18.40 -7.35
C ILE A 140 7.98 18.57 -7.95
N HIS A 141 9.03 18.60 -7.12
CA HIS A 141 10.41 18.79 -7.60
C HIS A 141 10.92 17.55 -8.34
N VAL A 142 10.62 16.35 -7.86
CA VAL A 142 11.00 15.09 -8.51
C VAL A 142 10.32 14.97 -9.88
N ALA A 143 9.03 15.26 -9.99
CA ALA A 143 8.30 15.23 -11.26
C ALA A 143 8.93 16.17 -12.30
N TRP A 144 9.36 17.37 -11.86
CA TRP A 144 10.06 18.32 -12.71
C TRP A 144 11.42 17.79 -13.17
N ILE A 145 12.22 17.22 -12.26
CA ILE A 145 13.55 16.65 -12.57
C ILE A 145 13.40 15.52 -13.60
N LEU A 146 12.47 14.59 -13.38
CA LEU A 146 12.23 13.46 -14.28
C LEU A 146 11.79 13.93 -15.68
N ALA A 147 10.92 14.94 -15.76
CA ALA A 147 10.52 15.52 -17.04
C ALA A 147 11.68 16.23 -17.76
N MET A 148 12.53 16.96 -17.03
CA MET A 148 13.76 17.54 -17.58
C MET A 148 14.71 16.47 -18.14
N ARG A 149 14.72 15.27 -17.53
CA ARG A 149 15.51 14.10 -17.98
C ARG A 149 14.90 13.33 -19.14
N GLY A 150 13.79 13.79 -19.72
CA GLY A 150 13.18 13.14 -20.89
C GLY A 150 11.99 12.24 -20.58
N ARG A 151 11.61 12.05 -19.31
CA ARG A 151 10.52 11.16 -18.93
C ARG A 151 9.16 11.83 -19.17
N LYS A 152 8.18 11.02 -19.59
CA LYS A 152 6.77 11.39 -19.56
C LYS A 152 6.16 10.98 -18.22
N VAL A 153 5.91 11.98 -17.38
CA VAL A 153 5.42 11.84 -16.00
C VAL A 153 3.96 12.28 -15.90
N VAL A 154 3.16 11.49 -15.21
CA VAL A 154 1.83 11.90 -14.75
C VAL A 154 1.85 11.97 -13.23
N ALA A 155 1.69 13.15 -12.65
CA ALA A 155 1.59 13.33 -11.21
C ALA A 155 0.10 13.47 -10.81
N VAL A 156 -0.34 12.66 -9.85
CA VAL A 156 -1.74 12.53 -9.43
C VAL A 156 -1.87 12.94 -7.97
N ASP A 157 -2.81 13.83 -7.70
CA ASP A 157 -3.16 14.25 -6.34
C ASP A 157 -4.23 13.33 -5.77
N LEU A 158 -3.82 12.38 -4.91
CA LEU A 158 -4.72 11.53 -4.12
C LEU A 158 -4.80 11.97 -2.65
N ASP A 159 -4.28 13.16 -2.30
CA ASP A 159 -4.55 13.77 -1.00
C ASP A 159 -5.92 14.46 -1.03
N LEU A 160 -6.98 13.65 -1.11
CA LEU A 160 -8.33 14.16 -1.35
C LEU A 160 -8.87 15.01 -0.18
N GLU A 161 -8.32 14.83 1.02
CA GLU A 161 -8.71 15.59 2.21
C GLU A 161 -8.00 16.95 2.30
N ALA A 162 -6.79 17.07 1.73
CA ALA A 162 -6.01 18.30 1.73
C ALA A 162 -5.22 18.49 0.41
N PRO A 163 -5.90 18.63 -0.75
CA PRO A 163 -5.24 18.62 -2.03
C PRO A 163 -4.40 19.89 -2.25
N GLY A 164 -3.29 19.74 -2.95
CA GLY A 164 -2.31 20.83 -3.10
C GLY A 164 -1.47 20.77 -4.38
N LEU A 165 -1.40 19.63 -5.06
CA LEU A 165 -0.46 19.40 -6.15
C LEU A 165 -0.65 20.35 -7.33
N SER A 166 -1.91 20.62 -7.71
CA SER A 166 -2.21 21.46 -8.87
C SER A 166 -1.98 22.95 -8.63
N THR A 167 -1.82 23.38 -7.37
CA THR A 167 -1.50 24.79 -7.06
C THR A 167 -0.05 25.13 -7.38
N ALA A 168 0.81 24.12 -7.51
CA ALA A 168 2.23 24.30 -7.80
C ALA A 168 2.49 24.76 -9.24
N PHE A 169 1.65 24.38 -10.19
CA PHE A 169 1.92 24.58 -11.62
C PHE A 169 0.82 25.36 -12.33
N PRO A 170 1.16 26.29 -13.25
CA PRO A 170 0.20 26.77 -14.23
C PRO A 170 -0.07 25.65 -15.26
N LEU A 171 -1.28 25.12 -15.27
CA LEU A 171 -1.69 24.03 -16.17
C LEU A 171 -2.30 24.56 -17.46
N ASN A 172 -1.87 24.01 -18.60
CA ASN A 172 -2.44 24.33 -19.91
C ASN A 172 -2.71 23.05 -20.74
N PRO A 173 -3.96 22.77 -21.15
CA PRO A 173 -5.18 23.45 -20.71
C PRO A 173 -5.39 23.26 -19.20
N SER A 174 -6.15 24.17 -18.58
CA SER A 174 -6.60 23.96 -17.21
C SER A 174 -7.61 22.80 -17.20
N PRO A 175 -7.39 21.75 -16.39
CA PRO A 175 -8.29 20.60 -16.32
C PRO A 175 -9.67 21.04 -15.83
N LYS A 176 -10.74 20.56 -16.47
CA LYS A 176 -12.11 20.97 -16.11
C LYS A 176 -12.64 20.23 -14.87
N TYR A 177 -12.08 19.07 -14.59
CA TYR A 177 -12.48 18.15 -13.53
C TYR A 177 -11.23 17.60 -12.84
N GLY A 178 -11.38 17.05 -11.63
CA GLY A 178 -10.31 16.30 -10.97
C GLY A 178 -10.58 14.79 -10.91
N ILE A 179 -9.67 14.07 -10.27
CA ILE A 179 -9.81 12.62 -10.07
C ILE A 179 -11.03 12.27 -9.21
N VAL A 180 -11.43 13.14 -8.27
CA VAL A 180 -12.64 12.96 -7.46
C VAL A 180 -13.88 12.97 -8.35
N ASP A 181 -13.98 13.93 -9.26
CA ASP A 181 -15.12 14.00 -10.19
C ASP A 181 -15.17 12.77 -11.09
N TYR A 182 -14.01 12.32 -11.58
CA TYR A 182 -13.87 11.14 -12.42
C TYR A 182 -14.28 9.87 -11.67
N PHE A 183 -13.74 9.64 -10.47
CA PHE A 183 -14.10 8.49 -9.63
C PHE A 183 -15.58 8.52 -9.26
N TYR A 184 -16.10 9.69 -8.89
CA TYR A 184 -17.51 9.82 -8.55
C TYR A 184 -18.42 9.44 -9.72
N GLU A 185 -18.14 9.93 -10.93
CA GLU A 185 -18.92 9.53 -12.11
C GLU A 185 -18.80 8.01 -12.34
N LYS A 186 -17.61 7.43 -12.29
CA LYS A 186 -17.44 5.99 -12.52
C LYS A 186 -18.15 5.11 -11.47
N SER A 187 -18.22 5.56 -10.22
CA SER A 187 -18.89 4.82 -9.14
C SER A 187 -20.41 4.96 -9.15
N TYR A 188 -20.94 6.13 -9.50
CA TYR A 188 -22.36 6.46 -9.30
C TYR A 188 -23.15 6.64 -10.61
N LEU A 189 -22.52 6.48 -11.78
CA LEU A 189 -23.22 6.58 -13.06
C LEU A 189 -24.13 5.35 -13.27
N PRO A 190 -25.44 5.54 -13.51
CA PRO A 190 -26.36 4.43 -13.74
C PRO A 190 -26.00 3.64 -15.00
N GLU A 191 -26.29 2.34 -14.98
CA GLU A 191 -26.09 1.45 -16.12
C GLU A 191 -26.82 1.97 -17.38
N GLY A 192 -26.12 1.94 -18.52
CA GLY A 192 -26.64 2.41 -19.81
C GLY A 192 -26.59 3.92 -20.02
N VAL A 193 -26.10 4.71 -19.05
CA VAL A 193 -25.83 6.14 -19.22
C VAL A 193 -24.39 6.35 -19.69
N GLU A 194 -24.19 7.22 -20.68
CA GLU A 194 -22.85 7.55 -21.16
C GLU A 194 -22.12 8.50 -20.20
N ALA A 195 -20.87 8.17 -19.88
CA ALA A 195 -20.00 8.99 -19.03
C ALA A 195 -19.68 10.34 -19.70
N LYS A 196 -19.81 11.44 -18.95
CA LYS A 196 -19.60 12.80 -19.47
C LYS A 196 -18.14 13.27 -19.29
N ILE A 197 -17.45 12.72 -18.29
CA ILE A 197 -16.07 13.05 -17.95
C ILE A 197 -15.16 12.10 -18.72
N ASN A 198 -14.59 12.62 -19.81
CA ASN A 198 -13.53 11.94 -20.53
C ASN A 198 -12.19 12.15 -19.80
N ILE A 199 -11.32 11.14 -19.80
CA ILE A 199 -9.98 11.19 -19.17
C ILE A 199 -9.15 12.42 -19.58
N THR A 200 -9.28 12.90 -20.82
CA THR A 200 -8.57 14.10 -21.31
C THR A 200 -8.97 15.40 -20.62
N LYS A 201 -10.07 15.41 -19.86
CA LYS A 201 -10.57 16.60 -19.15
C LYS A 201 -10.08 16.69 -17.71
N ILE A 202 -9.41 15.65 -17.21
CA ILE A 202 -9.00 15.53 -15.80
C ILE A 202 -7.51 15.75 -15.57
N PHE A 203 -6.75 16.11 -16.61
CA PHE A 203 -5.34 16.46 -16.48
C PHE A 203 -4.99 17.70 -17.30
N GLY A 204 -3.95 18.39 -16.88
CA GLY A 204 -3.32 19.49 -17.62
C GLY A 204 -1.82 19.29 -17.74
N GLU A 205 -1.20 19.87 -18.76
CA GLU A 205 0.25 19.79 -18.96
C GLU A 205 0.95 21.00 -18.32
N VAL A 206 2.13 20.74 -17.74
CA VAL A 206 3.04 21.76 -17.25
C VAL A 206 4.01 22.13 -18.36
N ASN A 207 4.08 23.41 -18.69
CA ASN A 207 5.10 23.89 -19.62
C ASN A 207 6.46 24.02 -18.92
N ILE A 208 7.37 23.09 -19.21
CA ILE A 208 8.74 23.09 -18.68
C ILE A 208 9.70 23.53 -19.78
N PRO A 209 10.34 24.70 -19.67
CA PRO A 209 11.33 25.15 -20.65
C PRO A 209 12.48 24.15 -20.79
N ASP A 210 12.89 23.89 -22.03
CA ASP A 210 14.04 23.03 -22.38
C ASP A 210 13.94 21.56 -21.96
N ALA A 211 12.79 21.13 -21.40
CA ALA A 211 12.54 19.73 -21.11
C ALA A 211 12.36 18.92 -22.40
N THR A 212 13.01 17.76 -22.45
CA THR A 212 12.80 16.76 -23.52
C THR A 212 11.65 15.80 -23.18
N GLY A 213 11.24 15.74 -21.91
CA GLY A 213 10.12 14.96 -21.41
C GLY A 213 8.84 15.80 -21.30
N ARG A 214 7.84 15.27 -20.59
CA ARG A 214 6.54 15.92 -20.41
C ARG A 214 6.01 15.66 -19.01
N LEU A 215 5.38 16.66 -18.40
CA LEU A 215 4.77 16.56 -17.09
C LEU A 215 3.28 16.88 -17.18
N PHE A 216 2.44 15.93 -16.79
CA PHE A 216 1.00 16.11 -16.66
C PHE A 216 0.58 16.05 -15.19
N ILE A 217 -0.36 16.90 -14.80
CA ILE A 217 -0.93 16.92 -13.45
C ILE A 217 -2.40 16.53 -13.51
N VAL A 218 -2.78 15.55 -12.70
CA VAL A 218 -4.17 15.20 -12.40
C VAL A 218 -4.50 15.77 -11.03
N PRO A 219 -5.27 16.88 -10.93
CA PRO A 219 -5.69 17.43 -9.64
C PRO A 219 -6.70 16.51 -8.94
N ALA A 220 -6.81 16.66 -7.62
CA ALA A 220 -7.87 16.02 -6.85
C ALA A 220 -9.25 16.49 -7.33
N GLY A 221 -9.41 17.81 -7.48
CA GLY A 221 -10.62 18.47 -7.95
C GLY A 221 -10.67 19.93 -7.52
N TYR A 222 -11.78 20.61 -7.85
CA TYR A 222 -12.00 21.98 -7.41
C TYR A 222 -12.69 22.01 -6.05
N LEU A 223 -12.06 22.66 -5.07
CA LEU A 223 -12.61 22.82 -3.73
C LEU A 223 -13.95 23.56 -3.77
N SER A 224 -15.00 22.85 -3.40
CA SER A 224 -16.38 23.32 -3.38
C SER A 224 -17.19 22.49 -2.38
N LEU A 225 -18.42 22.91 -2.06
CA LEU A 225 -19.31 22.09 -1.23
C LEU A 225 -19.62 20.74 -1.89
N ASP A 226 -19.76 20.74 -3.22
CA ASP A 226 -19.96 19.53 -4.03
C ASP A 226 -18.76 18.57 -3.94
N TYR A 227 -17.53 19.11 -3.96
CA TYR A 227 -16.31 18.31 -3.76
C TYR A 227 -16.31 17.59 -2.41
N ILE A 228 -16.69 18.28 -1.33
CA ILE A 228 -16.75 17.69 0.01
C ILE A 228 -17.71 16.49 0.04
N THR A 229 -18.90 16.66 -0.53
CA THR A 229 -19.90 15.57 -0.62
C THR A 229 -19.37 14.40 -1.42
N LYS A 230 -18.76 14.64 -2.59
CA LYS A 230 -18.20 13.57 -3.44
C LYS A 230 -17.10 12.78 -2.75
N VAL A 231 -16.19 13.46 -2.04
CA VAL A 231 -15.12 12.80 -1.27
C VAL A 231 -15.72 11.90 -0.19
N ASP A 232 -16.73 12.39 0.55
CA ASP A 232 -17.37 11.59 1.61
C ASP A 232 -18.17 10.39 1.05
N ASP A 233 -18.87 10.57 -0.06
CA ASP A 233 -19.59 9.48 -0.75
C ASP A 233 -18.63 8.40 -1.30
N LEU A 234 -17.45 8.79 -1.80
CA LEU A 234 -16.48 7.86 -2.37
C LEU A 234 -15.83 6.94 -1.31
N ARG A 235 -15.89 7.29 -0.02
CA ARG A 235 -15.42 6.44 1.09
C ARG A 235 -16.06 5.05 1.09
N ALA A 236 -17.31 4.98 0.68
CA ALA A 236 -18.08 3.74 0.67
C ALA A 236 -17.77 2.82 -0.54
N THR A 237 -17.08 3.32 -1.57
CA THR A 237 -17.00 2.64 -2.87
C THR A 237 -15.62 2.78 -3.52
N THR A 238 -14.81 1.73 -3.46
CA THR A 238 -13.53 1.64 -4.20
C THR A 238 -13.53 0.58 -5.31
N ILE A 239 -14.50 -0.34 -5.27
CA ILE A 239 -14.67 -1.45 -6.21
C ILE A 239 -15.93 -1.20 -7.03
N LEU A 240 -15.82 -1.36 -8.35
CA LEU A 240 -16.92 -1.24 -9.30
C LEU A 240 -17.67 -2.57 -9.43
N ASP A 241 -18.92 -2.53 -9.92
CA ASP A 241 -19.78 -3.71 -10.07
C ASP A 241 -19.18 -4.82 -10.96
N ASN A 242 -18.23 -4.47 -11.83
CA ASN A 242 -17.52 -5.40 -12.70
C ASN A 242 -16.30 -6.07 -12.02
N GLY A 243 -16.04 -5.80 -10.74
CA GLY A 243 -14.90 -6.30 -9.98
C GLY A 243 -13.59 -5.56 -10.22
N GLU A 244 -13.59 -4.50 -11.05
CA GLU A 244 -12.42 -3.63 -11.21
C GLU A 244 -12.38 -2.54 -10.13
N THR A 245 -11.18 -2.08 -9.79
CA THR A 245 -11.03 -0.90 -8.93
C THR A 245 -11.10 0.37 -9.75
N LEU A 246 -11.48 1.48 -9.10
CA LEU A 246 -11.42 2.81 -9.70
C LEU A 246 -10.03 3.14 -10.26
N TRP A 247 -8.99 2.75 -9.53
CA TRP A 247 -7.61 2.98 -9.94
C TRP A 247 -7.21 2.18 -11.18
N SER A 248 -7.57 0.89 -11.28
CA SER A 248 -7.19 0.09 -12.44
C SER A 248 -7.83 0.62 -13.73
N ASN A 249 -9.07 1.11 -13.63
CA ASN A 249 -9.75 1.77 -14.73
C ASN A 249 -9.07 3.08 -15.14
N PHE A 250 -8.79 3.96 -14.17
CA PHE A 250 -8.04 5.20 -14.40
C PHE A 250 -6.67 4.95 -15.05
N SER A 251 -5.87 4.04 -14.48
CA SER A 251 -4.53 3.72 -14.95
C SER A 251 -4.54 3.20 -16.39
N ARG A 252 -5.53 2.37 -16.75
CA ARG A 252 -5.71 1.90 -18.12
C ARG A 252 -6.09 3.04 -19.09
N GLU A 253 -7.02 3.91 -18.72
CA GLU A 253 -7.40 5.05 -19.56
C GLU A 253 -6.23 6.04 -19.74
N ILE A 254 -5.47 6.33 -18.68
CA ILE A 254 -4.26 7.16 -18.74
C ILE A 254 -3.17 6.51 -19.59
N GLN A 255 -2.95 5.20 -19.46
CA GLN A 255 -1.98 4.46 -20.27
C GLN A 255 -2.32 4.57 -21.76
N ASN A 256 -3.59 4.38 -22.11
CA ASN A 256 -4.05 4.48 -23.49
C ASN A 256 -3.91 5.91 -24.04
N GLN A 257 -4.22 6.91 -23.23
CA GLN A 257 -4.25 8.31 -23.66
C GLN A 257 -2.86 8.95 -23.74
N LEU A 258 -2.03 8.74 -22.72
CA LEU A 258 -0.76 9.46 -22.56
C LEU A 258 0.45 8.55 -22.79
N LYS A 259 0.34 7.24 -22.54
CA LYS A 259 1.48 6.30 -22.50
C LYS A 259 2.63 6.86 -21.64
N PRO A 260 2.40 7.17 -20.36
CA PRO A 260 3.44 7.70 -19.49
C PRO A 260 4.51 6.64 -19.20
N ASP A 261 5.72 7.10 -18.93
CA ASP A 261 6.80 6.24 -18.45
C ASP A 261 6.62 5.94 -16.96
N LEU A 262 5.99 6.86 -16.22
CA LEU A 262 5.71 6.71 -14.80
C LEU A 262 4.51 7.57 -14.33
N ILE A 263 3.81 7.05 -13.33
CA ILE A 263 2.82 7.81 -12.54
C ILE A 263 3.41 8.09 -11.16
N LEU A 264 3.37 9.35 -10.71
CA LEU A 264 3.68 9.73 -9.33
C LEU A 264 2.37 10.03 -8.60
N VAL A 265 2.22 9.51 -7.39
CA VAL A 265 1.00 9.70 -6.59
C VAL A 265 1.34 10.45 -5.31
N ASP A 266 0.67 11.57 -5.06
CA ASP A 266 0.66 12.23 -3.75
C ASP A 266 -0.45 11.60 -2.89
N SER A 267 -0.09 10.77 -1.93
CA SER A 267 -1.06 10.10 -1.06
C SER A 267 -1.62 11.05 0.00
N CYS A 268 -2.78 10.76 0.59
CA CYS A 268 -3.14 11.36 1.89
C CYS A 268 -2.22 10.85 3.03
N THR A 269 -2.08 11.63 4.10
CA THR A 269 -1.28 11.24 5.28
C THR A 269 -2.04 10.29 6.21
N GLY A 270 -1.33 9.35 6.85
CA GLY A 270 -1.88 8.53 7.93
C GLY A 270 -2.59 7.26 7.46
N ILE A 271 -3.39 6.68 8.35
CA ILE A 271 -4.10 5.42 8.12
C ILE A 271 -5.57 5.75 7.80
N ASN A 272 -5.82 6.10 6.54
CA ASN A 272 -7.15 6.38 6.00
C ASN A 272 -7.36 5.65 4.66
N GLU A 273 -8.58 5.64 4.15
CA GLU A 273 -8.92 4.91 2.92
C GLU A 273 -8.15 5.41 1.69
N TRP A 274 -7.80 6.69 1.63
CA TRP A 274 -7.05 7.28 0.52
C TRP A 274 -5.58 6.87 0.54
N GLY A 275 -5.00 6.73 1.73
CA GLY A 275 -3.70 6.12 1.94
C GLY A 275 -3.69 4.65 1.53
N ALA A 276 -4.75 3.91 1.86
CA ALA A 276 -4.90 2.51 1.41
C ALA A 276 -5.05 2.43 -0.12
N LEU A 277 -5.86 3.28 -0.74
CA LEU A 277 -5.97 3.38 -2.20
C LEU A 277 -4.59 3.64 -2.83
N SER A 278 -3.85 4.63 -2.31
CA SER A 278 -2.56 5.06 -2.84
C SER A 278 -1.47 3.99 -2.70
N LEU A 279 -1.45 3.22 -1.60
CA LEU A 279 -0.43 2.22 -1.34
C LEU A 279 -0.78 0.82 -1.84
N LEU A 280 -2.03 0.39 -1.69
CA LEU A 280 -2.44 -1.00 -1.92
C LEU A 280 -2.99 -1.24 -3.32
N GLN A 281 -3.61 -0.21 -3.91
CA GLN A 281 -4.20 -0.31 -5.24
C GLN A 281 -3.36 0.40 -6.30
N ALA A 282 -2.75 1.54 -5.94
CA ALA A 282 -2.03 2.35 -6.90
C ALA A 282 -0.55 2.02 -7.04
N ALA A 283 0.16 1.87 -5.93
CA ALA A 283 1.61 1.79 -5.92
C ALA A 283 2.16 0.46 -6.46
N ASN A 284 3.23 0.55 -7.25
CA ASN A 284 4.22 -0.52 -7.42
C ASN A 284 5.43 -0.31 -6.51
N GLU A 285 5.70 0.95 -6.19
CA GLU A 285 6.73 1.38 -5.26
C GLU A 285 6.17 2.49 -4.38
N ALA A 286 6.61 2.55 -3.13
CA ALA A 286 6.31 3.64 -2.23
C ALA A 286 7.59 4.30 -1.68
N ILE A 287 7.60 5.62 -1.73
CA ILE A 287 8.60 6.47 -1.10
C ILE A 287 7.99 7.00 0.20
N ILE A 288 8.47 6.47 1.32
CA ILE A 288 7.97 6.72 2.67
C ILE A 288 8.70 7.91 3.27
N PHE A 289 7.98 9.02 3.43
CA PHE A 289 8.47 10.23 4.09
C PHE A 289 8.18 10.19 5.58
N LEU A 290 9.20 10.51 6.37
CA LEU A 290 9.08 10.54 7.83
C LEU A 290 9.98 11.60 8.45
N PHE A 291 9.46 12.27 9.48
CA PHE A 291 10.30 13.08 10.36
C PHE A 291 10.95 12.18 11.41
N PRO A 292 12.24 12.37 11.79
CA PRO A 292 12.94 11.51 12.75
C PRO A 292 12.47 11.77 14.20
N ASN A 293 11.23 11.39 14.50
CA ASN A 293 10.64 11.41 15.83
C ASN A 293 9.87 10.12 16.14
N GLU A 294 9.61 9.90 17.42
CA GLU A 294 8.97 8.68 17.92
C GLU A 294 7.55 8.46 17.33
N GLN A 295 6.81 9.53 17.03
CA GLN A 295 5.45 9.42 16.49
C GLN A 295 5.44 8.89 15.06
N ASN A 296 6.34 9.39 14.20
CA ASN A 296 6.49 8.86 12.85
C ASN A 296 7.04 7.44 12.91
N GLN A 297 8.06 7.21 13.74
CA GLN A 297 8.69 5.91 13.90
C GLN A 297 7.66 4.82 14.24
N LYS A 298 6.89 4.99 15.32
CA LYS A 298 5.83 4.03 15.70
C LYS A 298 4.76 3.84 14.63
N GLY A 299 4.41 4.91 13.92
CA GLY A 299 3.44 4.85 12.83
C GLY A 299 3.95 4.05 11.63
N ILE A 300 5.20 4.25 11.24
CA ILE A 300 5.84 3.52 10.14
C ILE A 300 6.11 2.07 10.55
N GLU A 301 6.57 1.78 11.77
CA GLU A 301 6.72 0.40 12.29
C GLU A 301 5.42 -0.40 12.14
N LEU A 302 4.27 0.18 12.52
CA LEU A 302 2.96 -0.45 12.35
C LEU A 302 2.65 -0.76 10.88
N LEU A 303 2.97 0.17 9.97
CA LEU A 303 2.75 -0.03 8.54
C LEU A 303 3.65 -1.12 7.98
N LEU A 304 4.93 -1.15 8.37
CA LEU A 304 5.90 -2.13 7.88
C LEU A 304 5.50 -3.56 8.24
N GLN A 305 4.94 -3.80 9.43
CA GLN A 305 4.42 -5.12 9.81
C GLN A 305 3.42 -5.68 8.79
N SER A 306 2.67 -4.79 8.14
CA SER A 306 1.59 -5.16 7.22
C SER A 306 2.02 -5.09 5.75
N LEU A 307 2.79 -4.06 5.36
CA LEU A 307 3.22 -3.84 3.98
C LEU A 307 4.30 -4.82 3.52
N THR A 308 5.22 -5.25 4.39
CA THR A 308 6.22 -6.26 3.99
C THR A 308 5.56 -7.60 3.70
N SER A 309 4.50 -7.95 4.44
CA SER A 309 3.71 -9.16 4.19
C SER A 309 2.92 -9.11 2.88
N PHE A 310 2.73 -7.92 2.29
CA PHE A 310 1.98 -7.74 1.06
C PHE A 310 2.79 -8.09 -0.21
N GLY A 311 4.12 -8.13 -0.13
CA GLY A 311 5.00 -8.67 -1.19
C GLY A 311 5.04 -7.94 -2.54
N ARG A 312 4.15 -6.98 -2.81
CA ARG A 312 4.03 -6.29 -4.12
C ARG A 312 4.63 -4.89 -4.20
N LEU A 313 5.14 -4.38 -3.07
CA LEU A 313 5.49 -2.98 -2.93
C LEU A 313 6.97 -2.84 -2.56
N SER A 314 7.75 -2.21 -3.44
CA SER A 314 9.11 -1.77 -3.08
C SER A 314 9.02 -0.53 -2.18
N LEU A 315 9.80 -0.51 -1.09
CA LEU A 315 9.74 0.54 -0.07
C LEU A 315 11.08 1.27 0.03
N ASN A 316 11.05 2.57 -0.20
CA ASN A 316 12.20 3.46 -0.06
C ASN A 316 11.90 4.55 0.98
N PHE A 317 12.91 4.99 1.74
CA PHE A 317 12.68 5.88 2.90
C PHE A 317 13.36 7.23 2.74
N VAL A 318 12.64 8.29 3.11
CA VAL A 318 13.12 9.67 3.06
C VAL A 318 12.87 10.36 4.39
N PHE A 319 13.95 10.65 5.13
CA PHE A 319 13.87 11.47 6.32
C PHE A 319 13.75 12.94 5.94
N SER A 320 12.60 13.55 6.27
CA SER A 320 12.27 14.91 5.84
C SER A 320 11.21 15.60 6.73
N PRO A 321 11.33 16.93 6.94
CA PRO A 321 12.58 17.69 6.83
C PRO A 321 13.48 17.39 8.04
N VAL A 322 14.77 17.16 7.80
CA VAL A 322 15.76 17.04 8.90
C VAL A 322 16.18 18.45 9.34
N PRO A 323 15.88 18.88 10.59
CA PRO A 323 16.08 20.28 10.99
C PRO A 323 17.54 20.75 11.01
N ASP A 324 18.46 19.82 11.27
CA ASP A 324 19.87 20.08 11.45
C ASP A 324 20.67 18.90 10.88
N LEU A 325 21.64 19.16 10.01
CA LEU A 325 22.54 18.14 9.44
C LEU A 325 23.83 17.99 10.25
N SER A 326 23.93 18.60 11.44
CA SER A 326 24.99 18.30 12.39
C SER A 326 24.91 16.85 12.88
N ASP A 327 25.97 16.38 13.55
CA ASP A 327 26.04 15.06 14.19
C ASP A 327 24.80 14.74 15.02
N THR A 328 24.17 15.74 15.65
CA THR A 328 22.97 15.53 16.47
C THR A 328 21.77 15.12 15.63
N GLY A 329 21.54 15.78 14.50
CA GLY A 329 20.41 15.47 13.62
C GLY A 329 20.63 14.17 12.86
N ILE A 330 21.85 13.93 12.38
CA ILE A 330 22.23 12.67 11.73
C ILE A 330 22.08 11.51 12.72
N THR A 331 22.58 11.62 13.96
CA THR A 331 22.41 10.57 14.98
C THR A 331 20.94 10.22 15.22
N LYS A 332 20.03 11.21 15.20
CA LYS A 332 18.60 10.94 15.34
C LYS A 332 18.03 10.17 14.15
N VAL A 333 18.43 10.53 12.92
CA VAL A 333 18.03 9.82 11.72
C VAL A 333 18.55 8.40 11.74
N THR A 334 19.85 8.20 12.00
CA THR A 334 20.47 6.88 12.09
C THR A 334 19.80 6.00 13.15
N HIS A 335 19.51 6.56 14.33
CA HIS A 335 18.82 5.81 15.38
C HIS A 335 17.39 5.41 14.97
N ALA A 336 16.64 6.30 14.31
CA ALA A 336 15.32 5.97 13.79
C ALA A 336 15.40 4.89 12.70
N TRP A 337 16.37 4.99 11.79
CA TRP A 337 16.62 4.01 10.73
C TRP A 337 16.95 2.63 11.30
N GLN A 338 17.86 2.54 12.26
CA GLN A 338 18.24 1.27 12.91
C GLN A 338 17.06 0.55 13.57
N ILE A 339 16.02 1.27 13.98
CA ILE A 339 14.82 0.64 14.55
C ILE A 339 13.93 0.11 13.43
N LEU A 340 13.72 0.89 12.37
CA LEU A 340 12.93 0.45 11.21
C LEU A 340 13.58 -0.74 10.50
N GLN A 341 14.91 -0.70 10.32
CA GLN A 341 15.68 -1.78 9.70
C GLN A 341 15.49 -3.12 10.42
N LYS A 342 15.48 -3.12 11.76
CA LYS A 342 15.20 -4.34 12.54
C LYS A 342 13.83 -4.93 12.27
N ASP A 343 12.83 -4.12 11.93
CA ASP A 343 11.49 -4.61 11.62
C ASP A 343 11.38 -5.07 10.17
N ILE A 344 12.15 -4.46 9.26
CA ILE A 344 12.31 -4.92 7.88
C ILE A 344 13.02 -6.29 7.88
N ASP A 345 14.17 -6.41 8.55
CA ASP A 345 14.99 -7.63 8.57
C ASP A 345 14.24 -8.81 9.19
N LYS A 346 13.52 -8.60 10.31
CA LYS A 346 12.67 -9.64 10.93
C LYS A 346 11.65 -10.24 9.97
N ASN A 347 11.22 -9.48 8.97
CA ASN A 347 10.24 -9.89 7.98
C ASN A 347 10.91 -10.48 6.72
N ILE A 348 12.20 -10.22 6.48
CA ILE A 348 12.99 -10.75 5.36
C ILE A 348 13.67 -12.09 5.70
N ASP A 349 13.94 -12.38 6.98
CA ASP A 349 14.60 -13.60 7.50
C ASP A 349 13.81 -14.93 7.30
N ILE A 350 13.03 -14.99 6.21
CA ILE A 350 12.25 -16.12 5.72
C ILE A 350 13.03 -16.93 4.66
N ASP A 351 14.15 -16.44 4.13
CA ASP A 351 15.08 -17.26 3.33
C ASP A 351 16.56 -16.90 3.63
N GLU A 352 17.30 -17.94 4.05
CA GLU A 352 18.76 -18.02 4.27
C GLU A 352 19.36 -17.34 5.52
N THR A 353 19.76 -18.20 6.47
CA THR A 353 20.68 -17.88 7.57
C THR A 353 22.03 -17.41 7.02
N THR A 354 22.33 -16.13 7.18
CA THR A 354 23.72 -15.63 7.15
C THR A 354 23.87 -14.52 8.18
N ASP A 355 24.67 -14.80 9.23
CA ASP A 355 25.28 -13.77 10.08
C ASP A 355 26.11 -12.86 9.17
N HIS A 356 25.57 -11.68 8.84
CA HIS A 356 26.36 -10.59 8.28
C HIS A 356 26.56 -9.54 9.37
N ASP A 357 27.82 -9.33 9.75
CA ASP A 357 28.27 -8.14 10.47
C ASP A 357 27.71 -6.90 9.75
N LEU A 358 26.87 -6.14 10.45
CA LEU A 358 26.16 -4.95 9.95
C LEU A 358 27.14 -3.79 9.74
N ASP A 359 27.85 -3.78 8.61
CA ASP A 359 28.33 -2.53 8.03
C ASP A 359 27.11 -1.80 7.46
N ILE A 360 26.65 -0.76 8.18
CA ILE A 360 25.54 0.10 7.76
C ILE A 360 26.06 0.99 6.61
N ASP A 361 25.98 0.50 5.39
CA ASP A 361 26.21 1.31 4.20
C ASP A 361 25.19 2.45 4.13
N SER A 362 25.65 3.63 3.75
CA SER A 362 24.86 4.86 3.66
C SER A 362 23.83 4.90 2.51
N GLU A 363 23.45 3.74 1.96
CA GLU A 363 22.61 3.62 0.76
C GLU A 363 21.12 3.35 1.04
N ASP A 364 20.73 3.00 2.28
CA ASP A 364 19.36 2.51 2.52
C ASP A 364 18.28 3.59 2.73
N TYR A 365 18.65 4.85 2.93
CA TYR A 365 17.71 5.95 3.15
C TYR A 365 18.22 7.29 2.62
N LEU A 366 17.28 8.16 2.28
CA LEU A 366 17.57 9.52 1.81
C LEU A 366 17.23 10.57 2.88
N ILE A 367 17.89 11.73 2.81
CA ILE A 367 17.65 12.86 3.71
C ILE A 367 17.32 14.10 2.88
N ILE A 368 16.25 14.80 3.27
CA ILE A 368 15.99 16.18 2.85
C ILE A 368 16.09 17.08 4.09
N PRO A 369 17.01 18.06 4.13
CA PRO A 369 17.07 18.99 5.25
C PRO A 369 15.89 19.96 5.25
N TYR A 370 15.66 20.60 6.39
CA TYR A 370 14.78 21.76 6.44
C TYR A 370 15.40 22.93 5.67
N ILE A 371 14.75 23.36 4.59
CA ILE A 371 15.24 24.44 3.73
C ILE A 371 14.28 25.63 3.82
N PRO A 372 14.64 26.71 4.55
CA PRO A 372 13.76 27.87 4.72
C PRO A 372 13.35 28.53 3.40
N LEU A 373 14.21 28.50 2.38
CA LEU A 373 13.92 29.06 1.06
C LEU A 373 12.78 28.33 0.34
N ILE A 374 12.64 27.02 0.56
CA ILE A 374 11.51 26.26 0.03
C ILE A 374 10.24 26.66 0.78
N ALA A 375 10.29 26.70 2.11
CA ALA A 375 9.12 27.05 2.94
C ALA A 375 8.57 28.47 2.66
N LEU A 376 9.43 29.41 2.23
CA LEU A 376 9.07 30.79 1.90
C LEU A 376 8.76 31.01 0.41
N ALA A 377 8.82 29.97 -0.41
CA ALA A 377 8.63 30.12 -1.86
C ALA A 377 7.16 30.38 -2.21
N ASP A 378 6.93 31.42 -3.01
CA ASP A 378 5.60 31.74 -3.56
C ASP A 378 5.20 30.86 -4.75
N ARG A 379 6.18 30.15 -5.34
CA ARG A 379 6.01 29.33 -6.55
C ARG A 379 6.87 28.09 -6.47
N TYR A 380 6.35 27.02 -7.05
CA TYR A 380 7.00 25.74 -7.15
C TYR A 380 7.08 25.30 -8.62
N PRO A 381 8.04 24.44 -8.98
CA PRO A 381 9.18 24.02 -8.18
C PRO A 381 10.19 25.18 -7.99
N VAL A 382 10.98 25.10 -6.92
CA VAL A 382 12.09 26.02 -6.68
C VAL A 382 13.31 25.49 -7.44
N THR A 383 13.45 25.90 -8.70
CA THR A 383 14.42 25.33 -9.64
C THR A 383 15.88 25.41 -9.17
N GLY A 384 16.23 26.42 -8.37
CA GLY A 384 17.57 26.55 -7.78
C GLY A 384 17.89 25.57 -6.63
N LEU A 385 16.92 24.76 -6.21
CA LEU A 385 17.05 23.82 -5.07
C LEU A 385 16.70 22.38 -5.48
N LEU A 386 16.70 22.08 -6.78
CA LEU A 386 16.39 20.75 -7.29
C LEU A 386 17.38 19.68 -6.82
N ASP A 387 18.64 20.06 -6.54
CA ASP A 387 19.69 19.14 -6.09
C ASP A 387 19.33 18.36 -4.82
N TYR A 388 18.50 18.93 -3.94
CA TYR A 388 18.01 18.23 -2.75
C TYR A 388 17.01 17.10 -3.04
N TYR A 389 16.38 17.12 -4.22
CA TYR A 389 15.39 16.13 -4.65
C TYR A 389 15.94 15.19 -5.74
N THR A 390 17.08 15.53 -6.35
CA THR A 390 17.80 14.71 -7.31
C THR A 390 18.05 13.27 -6.82
N PRO A 391 18.43 13.00 -5.55
CA PRO A 391 18.59 11.62 -5.08
C PRO A 391 17.32 10.78 -5.19
N ILE A 392 16.15 11.36 -4.90
CA ILE A 392 14.86 10.67 -5.06
C ILE A 392 14.57 10.41 -6.54
N ALA A 393 14.88 11.37 -7.42
CA ALA A 393 14.72 11.18 -8.86
C ALA A 393 15.67 10.10 -9.41
N ASN A 394 16.90 10.00 -8.89
CA ASN A 394 17.85 8.95 -9.26
C ASN A 394 17.34 7.57 -8.88
N LEU A 395 16.85 7.41 -7.66
CA LEU A 395 16.24 6.18 -7.17
C LEU A 395 15.11 5.70 -8.12
N ILE A 396 14.23 6.62 -8.52
CA ILE A 396 13.14 6.29 -9.47
C ILE A 396 13.69 5.97 -10.87
N ASP A 397 14.73 6.67 -11.35
CA ASP A 397 15.30 6.45 -12.68
C ASP A 397 16.11 5.13 -12.78
N GLU A 398 16.90 4.78 -11.76
CA GLU A 398 17.80 3.62 -11.75
C GLU A 398 17.06 2.30 -11.97
N ASP A 399 15.90 2.14 -11.35
CA ASP A 399 14.99 1.00 -11.54
C ASP A 399 14.40 0.90 -12.96
N THR A 400 14.55 1.93 -13.79
CA THR A 400 14.09 1.91 -15.19
C THR A 400 15.14 1.41 -16.18
N ASN A 401 16.42 1.36 -15.79
CA ASN A 401 17.52 0.95 -16.68
C ASN A 401 17.68 -0.58 -16.81
N PHE A 402 16.88 -1.36 -16.09
CA PHE A 402 16.81 -2.82 -16.21
C PHE A 402 15.70 -3.32 -17.16
N GLN A 403 15.08 -2.42 -17.95
CA GLN A 403 14.08 -2.76 -18.97
C GLN A 403 14.66 -3.03 -20.36
#